data_AF-A0A939XR85-F1
#
_entry.id   AF-A0A939XR85-F1
#
_cell.length_a   1.000
_cell.length_b   1.000
_cell.length_c   1.000
_cell.angle_alpha   90.00
_cell.angle_beta   90.00
_cell.angle_gamma   90.00
#
_symmetry.space_group_name_H-M   'P 1'
#
loop_
_entity.id
_entity.type
_entity.pdbx_description
1 polymer ?
#
loop_
_entity_poly.entity_id
_entity_poly.type
_entity_poly.pdbx_seq_one_letter_code
_entity_poly.pdbx_strand_id
1 'polypeptide(L)' 'MNRYVAECFGTFWLVLGGCGSAVLAAAFPDVGIGLLGVSLAFGLTVLTMAYAI' A
#
# COMPACT_ATOMS: atom_id res chain seq x y z
N MET A 1 -6.81 -13.80 19.63
CA MET A 1 -7.60 -12.99 18.66
C MET A 1 -6.81 -11.83 18.07
N ASN A 2 -5.96 -11.13 18.83
CA ASN A 2 -5.19 -9.98 18.33
C ASN A 2 -4.42 -10.20 17.04
N ARG A 3 -3.78 -11.37 16.85
CA ARG A 3 -3.02 -11.65 15.63
C ARG A 3 -3.90 -11.62 14.36
N TYR A 4 -5.07 -12.25 14.38
CA TYR A 4 -5.96 -12.25 13.22
C TYR A 4 -6.46 -10.84 12.86
N VAL A 5 -6.73 -10.02 13.87
CA VAL A 5 -7.12 -8.63 13.67
C VAL A 5 -5.96 -7.84 13.08
N ALA A 6 -4.74 -8.03 13.60
CA ALA A 6 -3.53 -7.42 13.08
C ALA A 6 -3.27 -7.80 11.61
N GLU A 7 -3.32 -9.09 11.26
CA GLU A 7 -3.09 -9.54 9.87
C GLU A 7 -4.20 -9.05 8.92
N CYS A 8 -5.44 -8.90 9.41
CA CYS A 8 -6.54 -8.33 8.65
C CYS A 8 -6.30 -6.84 8.33
N PHE A 9 -5.94 -6.03 9.33
CA PHE A 9 -5.61 -4.62 9.12
C PHE A 9 -4.34 -4.42 8.29
N GLY A 10 -3.32 -5.27 8.50
CA GLY A 10 -2.09 -5.25 7.72
C GLY A 10 -2.33 -5.53 6.25
N THR A 11 -3.11 -6.56 5.94
CA THR A 11 -3.46 -6.93 4.55
C THR A 11 -4.37 -5.88 3.91
N PHE A 12 -5.33 -5.36 4.68
CA PHE A 12 -6.19 -4.27 4.22
C PHE A 12 -5.37 -3.03 3.83
N TRP A 13 -4.40 -2.64 4.65
CA TRP A 13 -3.51 -1.51 4.38
C TRP A 13 -2.62 -1.74 3.15
N LEU A 14 -2.10 -2.96 2.99
CA LEU A 14 -1.30 -3.35 1.82
C LEU A 14 -2.10 -3.18 0.53
N VAL A 15 -3.31 -3.71 0.47
CA VAL A 15 -4.15 -3.63 -0.73
C VAL A 15 -4.63 -2.21 -0.98
N LEU A 16 -5.07 -1.50 0.06
CA LEU A 16 -5.61 -0.15 -0.09
C LEU A 16 -4.52 0.85 -0.51
N GLY A 17 -3.33 0.80 0.08
CA GLY A 17 -2.22 1.66 -0.32
C GLY A 17 -1.57 1.24 -1.64
N GLY A 18 -1.30 -0.05 -1.82
CA GLY A 18 -0.67 -0.59 -3.03
C GLY A 18 -1.57 -0.49 -4.26
N CYS A 19 -2.68 -1.22 -4.28
CA CYS A 19 -3.60 -1.21 -5.42
C CYS A 19 -4.29 0.15 -5.58
N GLY A 20 -4.58 0.86 -4.47
CA GLY A 20 -5.16 2.20 -4.53
C GLY A 20 -4.23 3.21 -5.22
N SER A 21 -2.93 3.21 -4.90
CA SER A 21 -1.96 4.06 -5.61
C SER A 21 -1.82 3.71 -7.09
N ALA A 22 -1.92 2.42 -7.44
CA ALA A 22 -1.93 1.96 -8.83
C ALA A 22 -3.13 2.50 -9.63
N VAL A 23 -4.34 2.39 -9.07
CA VAL A 23 -5.56 2.80 -9.76
C VAL A 23 -5.73 4.33 -9.75
N LEU A 24 -5.38 4.99 -8.65
CA LEU A 24 -5.66 6.41 -8.46
C LEU A 24 -4.53 7.35 -8.86
N ALA A 25 -3.27 6.89 -8.95
CA ALA A 25 -2.14 7.80 -9.16
C ALA A 25 -1.14 7.34 -10.23
N ALA A 26 -1.17 6.09 -10.71
CA ALA A 26 -0.13 5.59 -11.61
C ALA A 26 -0.12 6.24 -12.99
N ALA A 27 -1.30 6.53 -13.55
CA ALA A 27 -1.47 6.98 -14.94
C ALA A 27 -1.98 8.43 -15.08
N PHE A 28 -1.76 9.27 -14.06
CA PHE A 28 -2.11 10.69 -14.17
C PHE A 28 -1.20 11.41 -15.19
N PRO A 29 -1.75 12.26 -16.07
CA PRO A 29 -0.95 13.03 -17.03
C PRO A 29 -0.05 14.03 -16.29
N ASP A 30 1.24 14.07 -16.68
CA ASP A 30 2.32 14.94 -16.15
C ASP A 30 2.68 14.79 -14.65
N VAL A 31 1.81 14.21 -13.82
CA VAL A 31 2.01 14.04 -12.35
C VAL A 31 1.81 12.61 -11.86
N GLY A 32 1.71 11.63 -12.77
CA GLY A 32 1.55 10.22 -12.42
C GLY A 32 2.78 9.64 -11.72
N ILE A 33 2.56 8.81 -10.70
CA ILE A 33 3.66 8.18 -9.94
C ILE A 33 4.32 7.02 -10.70
N GLY A 34 3.70 6.54 -11.78
CA GLY A 34 4.20 5.45 -12.61
C GLY A 34 4.40 4.13 -11.86
N LEU A 35 5.05 3.16 -12.52
CA LEU A 35 5.32 1.84 -11.94
C LEU A 35 6.27 1.91 -10.73
N LEU A 36 7.19 2.87 -10.73
CA LEU A 36 8.16 3.06 -9.65
C LEU A 36 7.48 3.59 -8.37
N GLY A 37 6.55 4.53 -8.48
CA GLY A 37 5.81 5.00 -7.31
C GLY A 37 4.85 3.95 -6.77
N VAL A 38 4.24 3.13 -7.62
CA VAL A 38 3.40 2.01 -7.20
C VAL A 38 4.21 0.94 -6.46
N SER A 39 5.39 0.57 -6.96
CA SER A 39 6.24 -0.41 -6.28
C SER A 39 6.74 0.11 -4.92
N LEU A 40 7.03 1.41 -4.84
CA LEU A 40 7.42 2.08 -3.59
C LEU A 40 6.24 2.15 -2.60
N ALA A 41 5.01 2.38 -3.06
CA ALA A 41 3.81 2.35 -2.22
C ALA A 41 3.55 0.96 -1.64
N PHE A 42 3.68 -0.11 -2.44
CA PHE A 42 3.60 -1.48 -1.94
C PHE A 42 4.66 -1.75 -0.85
N GLY A 43 5.91 -1.33 -1.06
CA GLY A 43 6.97 -1.46 -0.06
C GLY A 43 6.68 -0.72 1.25
N LEU A 44 6.21 0.53 1.16
CA LEU A 44 5.88 1.35 2.34
C LEU A 44 4.69 0.82 3.14
N THR A 45 3.67 0.25 2.48
CA THR A 45 2.53 -0.34 3.21
C THR A 45 2.97 -1.53 4.07
N VAL A 46 3.88 -2.36 3.58
CA VAL A 46 4.46 -3.46 4.37
C VAL A 46 5.35 -2.93 5.48
N LEU A 47 6.25 -1.98 5.19
CA LEU A 47 7.15 -1.40 6.20
C LEU A 47 6.37 -0.79 7.36
N THR A 48 5.33 -0.01 7.07
CA THR A 48 4.53 0.67 8.09
C THR A 48 3.76 -0.31 8.96
N MET A 49 3.13 -1.34 8.37
CA MET A 49 2.43 -2.35 9.16
C MET A 49 3.37 -3.28 9.91
N ALA A 50 4.55 -3.61 9.37
CA ALA A 50 5.56 -4.39 10.09
C ALA A 50 6.07 -3.69 11.35
N TYR A 51 6.02 -2.36 11.42
CA TYR A 51 6.35 -1.58 12.61
C TYR A 51 5.16 -1.29 13.53
N ALA A 52 3.93 -1.29 13.00
CA ALA A 52 2.74 -0.85 13.72
C ALA A 52 2.02 -1.97 14.50
N ILE A 53 2.12 -3.23 14.04
CA ILE A 53 1.42 -4.37 14.63
C ILE A 53 2.35 -5.48 15.15
#